data_AF-W1YBX8-F1
#
_entry.id   AF-W1YBX8-F1
#
_cell.length_a   1.000
_cell.length_b   1.000
_cell.length_c   1.000
_cell.angle_alpha   90.00
_cell.angle_beta   90.00
_cell.angle_gamma   90.00
#
_symmetry.space_group_name_H-M   'P 1'
#
loop_
_entity.id
_entity.type
_entity.pdbx_description
1 polymer ?
#
loop_
_entity_poly.entity_id
_entity_poly.type
_entity_poly.pdbx_seq_one_letter_code
_entity_poly.pdbx_strand_id
1 'polypeptide(L)' 'MINIEWRKDTLVLLDQTKLPTEITYVHCTDWRQVAEAIKMLRVRGAPAIGVAASYG' A
#
# COMPACT_ATOMS: atom_id res chain seq x y z
N MET A 1 -12.77 6.89 2.94
CA MET A 1 -11.57 6.14 3.31
C MET A 1 -10.71 5.99 2.06
N ILE A 2 -9.47 6.47 2.09
CA ILE A 2 -8.56 6.37 0.93
C ILE A 2 -7.82 5.04 1.04
N ASN A 3 -7.90 4.19 0.01
CA ASN A 3 -7.25 2.87 0.01
C ASN A 3 -5.76 2.95 -0.40
N ILE A 4 -5.44 3.86 -1.33
CA ILE A 4 -4.13 4.06 -1.94
C ILE A 4 -3.98 5.55 -2.26
N GLU A 5 -2.86 6.16 -1.89
CA GLU A 5 -2.58 7.57 -2.18
C GLU A 5 -1.09 7.82 -2.44
N TRP A 6 -0.75 8.63 -3.45
CA TRP A 6 0.61 9.10 -3.65
C TRP A 6 0.80 10.50 -3.04
N ARG A 7 1.76 10.65 -2.13
CA ARG A 7 2.09 11.94 -1.50
C ARG A 7 3.61 12.14 -1.45
N LYS A 8 4.11 13.20 -2.09
CA LYS A 8 5.53 13.64 -1.98
C LYS A 8 6.50 12.45 -2.07
N ASP A 9 6.39 11.68 -3.15
CA ASP A 9 7.21 10.50 -3.45
C ASP A 9 7.03 9.29 -2.52
N THR A 10 6.01 9.32 -1.67
CA THR A 10 5.63 8.22 -0.79
C THR A 10 4.26 7.69 -1.18
N LEU A 11 4.17 6.38 -1.39
CA LEU A 11 2.91 5.69 -1.53
C LEU A 11 2.35 5.36 -0.15
N VAL A 12 1.13 5.81 0.12
CA VAL A 12 0.41 5.56 1.37
C VAL A 12 -0.71 4.55 1.08
N LEU A 13 -0.69 3.45 1.83
CA LEU A 13 -1.58 2.32 1.63
C LEU A 13 -2.35 2.02 2.91
N LEU A 14 -3.65 1.77 2.82
CA LEU A 14 -4.43 1.31 3.97
C LEU A 14 -4.06 -0.14 4.31
N ASP A 15 -3.71 -0.42 5.57
CA ASP A 15 -3.46 -1.78 6.04
C ASP A 15 -4.80 -2.50 6.30
N GLN A 16 -5.19 -3.33 5.33
CA GLN A 16 -6.43 -4.10 5.38
C GLN A 16 -6.36 -5.28 6.35
N THR A 17 -5.18 -5.69 6.83
CA THR A 17 -5.08 -6.79 7.82
C THR A 17 -5.58 -6.39 9.19
N LYS A 18 -5.63 -5.08 9.47
CA LYS A 18 -6.05 -4.53 10.75
C LYS A 18 -7.53 -4.14 10.81
N LEU A 19 -8.20 -4.13 9.66
CA LEU A 19 -9.63 -3.79 9.60
C LEU A 19 -10.50 -4.96 10.10
N PRO A 20 -11.67 -4.65 10.71
CA PRO A 20 -12.21 -3.31 10.98
C PRO A 20 -11.69 -2.69 12.30
N THR A 21 -10.83 -3.40 13.03
CA THR A 21 -10.40 -3.05 14.39
C THR A 21 -9.60 -1.76 14.45
N GLU A 22 -8.73 -1.51 13.48
CA GLU A 22 -7.81 -0.36 13.48
C GLU A 22 -7.58 0.16 12.06
N ILE A 23 -7.65 1.48 11.88
CA ILE A 23 -7.29 2.16 10.63
C ILE A 23 -5.83 2.59 10.71
N THR A 24 -4.96 1.91 9.99
CA THR A 24 -3.53 2.24 9.89
C THR A 24 -3.07 2.30 8.46
N TYR A 25 -1.99 3.04 8.22
CA TYR A 25 -1.43 3.23 6.90
C TYR A 25 0.03 2.75 6.84
N VAL A 26 0.37 2.09 5.74
CA VAL A 26 1.74 1.73 5.37
C VAL A 26 2.27 2.79 4.43
N HIS A 27 3.43 3.33 4.75
CA HIS A 27 4.14 4.26 3.89
C HIS A 27 5.23 3.48 3.15
N CYS A 28 5.22 3.56 1.83
CA CYS A 28 6.19 2.91 0.96
C CYS A 28 6.94 3.99 0.17
N THR A 29 8.24 4.12 0.42
CA THR A 29 9.11 5.07 -0.32
C THR A 29 9.88 4.40 -1.46
N ASP A 30 9.81 3.08 -1.57
CA ASP A 30 10.45 2.31 -2.62
C ASP A 30 9.63 1.06 -2.97
N TRP A 31 9.93 0.47 -4.12
CA TRP A 31 9.21 -0.70 -4.65
C TRP A 31 9.32 -1.94 -3.75
N ARG A 32 10.38 -2.09 -2.93
CA ARG A 32 10.55 -3.25 -2.04
C ARG A 32 9.53 -3.19 -0.91
N GLN A 33 9.28 -2.01 -0.37
CA GLN A 33 8.26 -1.78 0.64
C GLN A 33 6.86 -2.05 0.08
N VAL A 34 6.60 -1.66 -1.18
CA VAL A 34 5.33 -1.99 -1.85
C VAL A 34 5.16 -3.50 -2.04
N ALA A 35 6.21 -4.19 -2.52
CA ALA A 35 6.20 -5.63 -2.71
C ALA A 35 5.94 -6.38 -1.39
N GLU A 36 6.54 -5.93 -0.29
CA GLU A 36 6.31 -6.51 1.03
C GLU A 36 4.88 -6.27 1.52
N ALA A 37 4.31 -5.08 1.31
CA ALA A 37 2.93 -4.77 1.66
C ALA A 37 1.92 -5.68 0.91
N ILE A 38 2.20 -5.98 -0.36
CA ILE A 38 1.40 -6.93 -1.16
C ILE A 38 1.56 -8.36 -0.62
N LYS A 39 2.81 -8.80 -0.38
CA LYS A 39 3.13 -10.16 0.10
C LYS A 39 2.51 -10.44 1.47
N MET A 40 2.50 -9.44 2.34
CA MET A 40 1.91 -9.50 3.68
C MET A 40 0.38 -9.34 3.67
N LEU A 41 -0.24 -9.22 2.50
CA LEU A 41 -1.69 -8.98 2.33
C LEU A 41 -2.20 -7.72 3.06
N ARG A 42 -1.30 -6.76 3.36
CA ARG A 42 -1.68 -5.43 3.88
C ARG A 42 -2.50 -4.67 2.86
N VAL A 43 -2.24 -4.91 1.57
CA VAL A 43 -3.07 -4.41 0.47
C VAL A 43 -3.42 -5.55 -0.46
N ARG A 44 -4.66 -5.59 -0.91
CA ARG A 44 -5.18 -6.57 -1.87
C ARG A 44 -6.04 -5.89 -2.93
N GLY A 45 -6.04 -6.47 -4.14
CA GLY A 45 -6.75 -5.97 -5.31
C GLY A 45 -5.83 -5.42 -6.41
N ALA A 46 -6.31 -5.46 -7.65
CA ALA A 46 -5.58 -5.04 -8.86
C ALA A 46 -4.93 -3.63 -8.80
N PRO A 47 -5.51 -2.61 -8.13
CA PRO A 47 -4.90 -1.27 -8.07
C PRO A 47 -3.53 -1.24 -7.37
N ALA A 48 -3.29 -2.12 -6.39
CA ALA A 48 -2.06 -2.12 -5.60
C ALA A 48 -0.84 -2.61 -6.39
N ILE A 49 -1.07 -3.55 -7.31
CA ILE A 49 -0.02 -4.09 -8.20
C ILE A 49 0.37 -3.05 -9.27
N GLY A 50 -0.60 -2.26 -9.75
CA GLY A 50 -0.34 -1.19 -10.72
C GLY A 50 0.56 -0.06 -10.19
N VAL A 51 0.47 0.26 -8.89
CA VAL A 51 1.36 1.26 -8.28
C VAL A 51 2.76 0.71 -8.04
N ALA A 52 2.90 -0.57 -7.67
CA ALA A 52 4.21 -1.22 -7.59
C ALA A 52 4.96 -1.20 -8.94
N ALA A 53 4.22 -1.37 -10.05
CA ALA A 53 4.77 -1.34 -11.41
C ALA A 53 5.18 0.06 -11.88
N SER A 54 4.68 1.14 -11.27
CA SER A 54 5.02 2.53 -11.65
C SER A 54 6.22 3.11 -10.88
N TYR A 55 6.73 2.40 -9.87
CA TYR A 55 8.02 2.69 -9.22
C TYR A 55 9.23 2.06 -9.94
N GLY A 56 9.00 1.39 -11.08
CA GLY A 56 10.05 0.84 -11.96
C GLY A 56 10.60 1.87 -12.93
#